data_AF-A0AAD5ZSM7-F1
#
_entry.id   AF-A0AAD5ZSM7-F1
#
_cell.length_a   1.000
_cell.length_b   1.000
_cell.length_c   1.000
_cell.angle_alpha   90.00
_cell.angle_beta   90.00
_cell.angle_gamma   90.00
#
_symmetry.space_group_name_H-M   'P 1'
#
loop_
_entity.id
_entity.type
_entity.pdbx_description
1 polymer ?
#
loop_
_entity_poly.entity_id
_entity_poly.type
_entity_poly.pdbx_seq_one_letter_code
_entity_poly.pdbx_strand_id
1 'polypeptide(L)'
;MREVVGSPGTWGGLVLRAGQCSFAGASIGVMVSALGFANYTAFCYLIASMGLQLLWSFGLACLDIYALKMRKDLRNPILVSLFVVGDWVTAILSFAAACSAAGVVVLFEKDVNFCKRVPGFPCGMFQLSTALAFLSWTLIAASSLVMFWLLASL
;
A
#
# COMPACT_ATOMS: atom_id res chain seq x y z
N MET A 1 25.50 11.02 -13.79
CA MET A 1 24.09 10.66 -14.10
C MET A 1 23.24 11.19 -12.96
N ARG A 2 22.18 11.96 -13.22
CA ARG A 2 21.30 12.45 -12.14
C ARG A 2 20.64 11.23 -11.51
N GLU A 3 20.95 10.93 -10.25
CA GLU A 3 20.25 9.90 -9.49
C GLU A 3 18.78 10.31 -9.41
N VAL A 4 17.91 9.58 -10.09
CA VAL A 4 16.47 9.81 -10.00
C VAL A 4 16.06 9.38 -8.60
N VAL A 5 15.66 10.36 -7.78
CA VAL A 5 15.18 10.15 -6.41
C VAL A 5 14.05 9.12 -6.45
N GLY A 6 14.26 7.96 -5.82
CA GLY A 6 13.30 6.85 -5.83
C GLY A 6 13.69 5.64 -6.69
N SER A 7 14.86 5.64 -7.33
CA SER A 7 15.39 4.47 -8.06
C SER A 7 15.61 3.25 -7.14
N PRO A 8 15.48 2.00 -7.63
CA PRO A 8 15.79 0.80 -6.85
C PRO A 8 17.25 0.84 -6.38
N GLY A 9 17.50 0.47 -5.12
CA GLY A 9 18.84 0.55 -4.53
C GLY A 9 19.32 1.95 -4.13
N THR A 10 18.42 2.95 -4.07
CA THR A 10 18.72 4.28 -3.50
C THR A 10 18.04 4.48 -2.15
N TRP A 11 18.58 5.38 -1.32
CA TRP A 11 17.96 5.76 -0.05
C TRP A 11 16.52 6.29 -0.23
N GLY A 12 16.24 7.00 -1.33
CA GLY A 12 14.90 7.50 -1.64
C GLY A 12 13.90 6.38 -1.93
N GLY A 13 14.30 5.36 -2.68
CA GLY A 13 13.47 4.17 -2.92
C GLY A 13 13.18 3.41 -1.63
N LEU A 14 14.21 3.22 -0.79
CA LEU A 14 14.08 2.54 0.50
C LEU A 14 13.08 3.24 1.43
N VAL A 15 13.14 4.58 1.51
CA VAL A 15 12.21 5.37 2.35
C VAL A 15 10.77 5.25 1.84
N LEU A 16 10.54 5.29 0.52
CA LEU A 16 9.21 5.11 -0.05
C LEU A 16 8.64 3.72 0.26
N ARG A 17 9.46 2.66 0.10
CA ARG A 17 9.08 1.26 0.41
C ARG A 17 8.78 1.08 1.89
N ALA A 18 9.60 1.66 2.76
CA ALA A 18 9.39 1.63 4.21
C ALA A 18 8.08 2.34 4.58
N GLY A 19 7.81 3.51 4.01
CA GLY A 19 6.54 4.22 4.19
C GLY A 19 5.34 3.38 3.76
N GLN A 20 5.37 2.78 2.57
CA GLN A 20 4.31 1.89 2.08
C GLN A 20 4.05 0.73 3.07
N CYS A 21 5.11 0.09 3.55
CA CYS A 21 5.03 -1.00 4.53
C CYS A 21 4.42 -0.54 5.86
N SER A 22 4.84 0.62 6.38
CA SER A 22 4.34 1.17 7.64
C SER A 22 2.85 1.53 7.55
N PHE A 23 2.41 2.22 6.50
CA PHE A 23 1.01 2.59 6.33
C PHE A 23 0.12 1.37 6.06
N ALA A 24 0.58 0.40 5.26
CA ALA A 24 -0.13 -0.86 5.05
C ALA A 24 -0.27 -1.66 6.35
N GLY A 25 0.80 -1.78 7.14
CA GLY A 25 0.78 -2.47 8.44
C GLY A 25 -0.13 -1.78 9.45
N ALA A 26 -0.09 -0.44 9.52
CA ALA A 26 -0.98 0.34 10.36
C ALA A 26 -2.45 0.16 9.95
N SER A 27 -2.75 0.18 8.64
CA SER A 27 -4.11 -0.05 8.12
C SER A 27 -4.64 -1.42 8.55
N ILE A 28 -3.86 -2.49 8.41
CA ILE A 28 -4.21 -3.85 8.85
C ILE A 28 -4.42 -3.89 10.37
N GLY A 29 -3.49 -3.32 11.15
CA GLY A 29 -3.57 -3.33 12.61
C GLY A 29 -4.83 -2.64 13.14
N VAL A 30 -5.19 -1.50 12.56
CA VAL A 30 -6.43 -0.79 12.90
C VAL A 30 -7.67 -1.60 12.49
N MET A 31 -7.65 -2.23 11.31
CA MET A 31 -8.79 -3.02 10.82
C MET A 31 -9.05 -4.27 11.67
N VAL A 32 -8.00 -5.00 12.04
CA VAL A 32 -8.11 -6.22 12.85
C VAL A 32 -8.57 -5.92 14.28
N SER A 33 -8.27 -4.71 14.77
CA SER A 33 -8.75 -4.24 16.08
C SER A 33 -10.26 -3.93 16.11
N ALA A 34 -10.89 -3.77 14.95
CA ALA A 34 -12.31 -3.48 14.83
C ALA A 34 -13.15 -4.77 14.80
N LEU A 35 -13.90 -5.05 15.87
CA LEU A 35 -14.79 -6.22 15.93
C LEU A 35 -15.78 -6.25 14.76
N GLY A 36 -15.91 -7.39 14.09
CA GLY A 36 -16.88 -7.61 13.02
C GLY A 36 -16.41 -7.28 11.60
N PHE A 37 -15.12 -6.94 11.39
CA PHE A 37 -14.57 -6.68 10.06
C PHE A 37 -14.75 -7.86 9.08
N ALA A 38 -14.70 -9.10 9.59
CA ALA A 38 -14.77 -10.33 8.78
C ALA A 38 -16.15 -10.57 8.14
N ASN A 39 -17.20 -9.90 8.62
CA ASN A 39 -18.55 -10.03 8.05
C ASN A 39 -18.73 -9.22 6.76
N TYR A 40 -17.82 -8.31 6.44
CA TYR A 40 -17.92 -7.45 5.27
C TYR A 40 -16.78 -7.73 4.29
N THR A 41 -17.12 -8.24 3.12
CA THR A 41 -16.17 -8.63 2.08
C THR A 41 -15.26 -7.49 1.64
N ALA A 42 -15.73 -6.24 1.67
CA ALA A 42 -14.93 -5.06 1.35
C ALA A 42 -13.75 -4.87 2.33
N PHE A 43 -13.97 -5.07 3.63
CA PHE A 43 -12.91 -4.96 4.63
C PHE A 43 -11.95 -6.15 4.57
N CYS A 44 -12.46 -7.36 4.31
CA CYS A 44 -11.62 -8.52 4.04
C CYS A 44 -10.71 -8.30 2.82
N TYR A 45 -11.26 -7.72 1.74
CA TYR A 45 -10.50 -7.37 0.55
C TYR A 45 -9.42 -6.31 0.84
N LEU A 46 -9.75 -5.30 1.65
CA LEU A 46 -8.79 -4.30 2.11
C LEU A 46 -7.63 -4.92 2.90
N ILE A 47 -7.90 -5.81 3.86
CA ILE A 47 -6.84 -6.51 4.60
C ILE A 47 -5.97 -7.34 3.67
N ALA A 48 -6.59 -8.13 2.78
CA ALA A 48 -5.84 -8.98 1.84
C ALA A 48 -4.95 -8.14 0.91
N SER A 49 -5.49 -7.03 0.38
CA SER A 49 -4.75 -6.10 -0.47
C SER A 49 -3.61 -5.42 0.29
N MET A 50 -3.85 -4.87 1.48
CA MET A 50 -2.81 -4.27 2.31
C MET A 50 -1.76 -5.29 2.76
N GLY A 51 -2.15 -6.55 2.98
CA GLY A 51 -1.24 -7.64 3.31
C GLY A 51 -0.29 -7.95 2.14
N LEU A 52 -0.82 -8.04 0.93
CA LEU A 52 -0.01 -8.19 -0.29
C LEU A 52 0.92 -6.98 -0.48
N GLN A 53 0.40 -5.77 -0.30
CA GLN A 53 1.17 -4.52 -0.36
C GLN A 53 2.34 -4.52 0.64
N LEU A 54 2.10 -4.95 1.86
CA LEU A 54 3.10 -5.04 2.92
C LEU A 54 4.18 -6.06 2.58
N LEU A 55 3.80 -7.27 2.17
CA LEU A 55 4.73 -8.33 1.78
C LEU A 55 5.59 -7.91 0.58
N TRP A 56 4.97 -7.28 -0.42
CA TRP A 56 5.65 -6.79 -1.62
C TRP A 56 6.64 -5.67 -1.28
N SER A 57 6.20 -4.65 -0.53
CA SER A 57 7.03 -3.51 -0.14
C SER A 57 8.19 -3.95 0.75
N PHE A 58 7.95 -4.88 1.68
CA PHE A 58 8.97 -5.44 2.56
C PHE A 58 10.01 -6.26 1.79
N GLY A 59 9.56 -7.11 0.85
CA GLY A 59 10.46 -7.87 -0.02
C GLY A 59 11.39 -6.96 -0.83
N LEU A 60 10.85 -5.88 -1.39
CA LEU A 60 11.64 -4.91 -2.16
C LEU A 60 12.55 -4.06 -1.28
N ALA A 61 12.12 -3.68 -0.08
CA ALA A 61 12.98 -3.00 0.89
C ALA A 61 14.19 -3.88 1.28
N CYS A 62 13.98 -5.18 1.51
CA CYS A 62 15.06 -6.14 1.79
C CYS A 62 16.03 -6.26 0.61
N LEU A 63 15.52 -6.30 -0.63
CA LEU A 63 16.35 -6.32 -1.84
C LEU A 63 17.16 -5.03 -2.01
N ASP A 64 16.55 -3.87 -1.74
CA ASP A 64 17.23 -2.57 -1.77
C ASP A 64 18.37 -2.50 -0.74
N ILE A 65 18.12 -2.95 0.50
CA ILE A 65 19.16 -3.03 1.55
C ILE A 65 20.28 -3.99 1.13
N TYR A 66 19.94 -5.15 0.57
CA TYR A 66 20.92 -6.13 0.11
C TYR A 66 21.82 -5.54 -0.99
N ALA A 67 21.23 -4.87 -1.97
CA ALA A 67 21.98 -4.24 -3.06
C ALA A 67 22.86 -3.09 -2.58
N LEU A 68 22.38 -2.26 -1.64
CA LEU A 68 23.17 -1.23 -0.99
C LEU A 68 24.38 -1.82 -0.25
N LYS A 69 24.18 -2.91 0.49
CA LYS A 69 25.24 -3.57 1.26
C LYS A 69 26.28 -4.26 0.38
N MET A 70 25.84 -4.88 -0.72
CA MET A 70 26.70 -5.60 -1.66
C MET A 70 27.22 -4.72 -2.82
N ARG A 71 26.85 -3.43 -2.87
CA ARG A 71 27.16 -2.49 -3.96
C ARG A 71 26.86 -3.09 -5.35
N LYS A 72 25.77 -3.86 -5.46
CA LYS A 72 25.37 -4.48 -6.72
C LYS A 72 24.37 -3.60 -7.45
N ASP A 73 24.61 -3.40 -8.73
CA ASP A 73 23.64 -2.73 -9.62
C ASP A 73 22.46 -3.66 -9.92
N LEU A 74 21.26 -3.25 -9.50
CA LEU A 74 19.98 -3.91 -9.79
C LEU A 74 19.45 -3.58 -11.19
N ARG A 75 20.26 -2.94 -12.04
CA ARG A 75 19.85 -2.36 -13.33
C ARG A 75 19.70 -3.39 -14.46
N ASN A 76 19.29 -4.61 -14.12
CA ASN A 76 18.97 -5.65 -15.10
C ASN A 76 17.56 -5.38 -15.65
N PRO A 77 17.38 -5.21 -16.97
CA PRO A 77 16.09 -4.83 -17.56
C PRO A 77 14.94 -5.80 -17.21
N ILE A 78 15.25 -7.09 -17.04
CA ILE A 78 14.25 -8.11 -16.65
C ILE A 78 13.74 -7.84 -15.24
N LEU A 79 14.63 -7.50 -14.32
CA LEU A 79 14.30 -7.26 -12.92
C LEU A 79 13.54 -5.94 -12.74
N VAL A 80 13.97 -4.88 -13.45
CA VAL A 80 13.28 -3.58 -13.46
C VAL A 80 11.86 -3.73 -14.01
N SER A 81 11.67 -4.51 -15.08
CA SER A 81 10.33 -4.81 -15.62
C SER A 81 9.43 -5.53 -14.61
N LEU A 82 9.96 -6.53 -13.90
CA LEU A 82 9.22 -7.24 -12.85
C LEU A 82 8.77 -6.30 -11.72
N PHE A 83 9.64 -5.38 -11.29
CA PHE A 83 9.31 -4.38 -10.27
C PHE A 83 8.22 -3.42 -10.73
N VAL A 84 8.27 -2.94 -11.98
CA VAL A 84 7.25 -2.07 -12.56
C VAL A 84 5.88 -2.76 -12.59
N VAL A 85 5.82 -3.99 -13.10
CA VAL A 85 4.56 -4.75 -13.18
C VAL A 85 4.00 -5.03 -11.79
N GLY A 86 4.85 -5.45 -10.85
CA GLY A 86 4.43 -5.72 -9.49
C GLY A 86 3.91 -4.48 -8.76
N ASP A 87 4.59 -3.33 -8.88
CA ASP A 87 4.13 -2.06 -8.30
C ASP A 87 2.82 -1.58 -8.93
N TRP A 88 2.62 -1.79 -10.23
CA TRP A 88 1.34 -1.49 -10.89
C TRP A 88 0.19 -2.35 -10.38
N VAL A 89 0.39 -3.67 -10.35
CA VAL A 89 -0.65 -4.61 -9.89
C VAL A 89 -1.05 -4.30 -8.45
N THR A 90 -0.07 -4.10 -7.58
CA THR A 90 -0.30 -3.79 -6.16
C THR A 90 -0.94 -2.42 -5.95
N ALA A 91 -0.58 -1.40 -6.74
CA ALA A 91 -1.25 -0.10 -6.71
C ALA A 91 -2.73 -0.18 -7.12
N ILE A 92 -3.06 -0.90 -8.19
CA ILE A 92 -4.45 -1.04 -8.68
C ILE A 92 -5.30 -1.80 -7.65
N LEU A 93 -4.78 -2.90 -7.11
CA LEU A 93 -5.47 -3.69 -6.08
C LEU A 93 -5.72 -2.84 -4.82
N SER A 94 -4.71 -2.11 -4.36
CA SER A 94 -4.82 -1.21 -3.20
C SER A 94 -5.86 -0.12 -3.40
N PHE A 95 -5.89 0.49 -4.59
CA PHE A 95 -6.90 1.50 -4.92
C PHE A 95 -8.31 0.92 -4.92
N ALA A 96 -8.50 -0.22 -5.59
CA ALA A 96 -9.80 -0.89 -5.66
C ALA A 96 -10.31 -1.27 -4.26
N ALA A 97 -9.41 -1.74 -3.40
CA ALA A 97 -9.74 -2.14 -2.03
C ALA A 97 -10.09 -0.94 -1.15
N ALA A 98 -9.30 0.14 -1.23
CA ALA A 98 -9.57 1.38 -0.51
C ALA A 98 -10.91 2.02 -0.94
N CYS A 99 -11.18 2.07 -2.24
CA CYS A 99 -12.45 2.59 -2.78
C CYS A 99 -13.66 1.75 -2.34
N SER A 100 -13.54 0.42 -2.38
CA SER A 100 -14.60 -0.48 -1.90
C SER A 100 -14.88 -0.30 -0.41
N ALA A 101 -13.83 -0.21 0.42
CA ALA A 101 -13.98 0.02 1.85
C ALA A 101 -14.57 1.40 2.16
N ALA A 102 -14.14 2.44 1.44
CA ALA A 102 -14.69 3.79 1.60
C ALA A 102 -16.18 3.84 1.29
N GLY A 103 -16.64 3.16 0.23
CA GLY A 103 -18.06 3.06 -0.10
C GLY A 103 -18.88 2.46 1.05
N VAL A 104 -18.38 1.39 1.68
CA VAL A 104 -19.05 0.75 2.84
C VAL A 104 -19.03 1.66 4.07
N VAL A 105 -17.93 2.37 4.33
CA VAL A 105 -17.84 3.34 5.43
C VAL A 105 -18.87 4.46 5.26
N VAL A 106 -18.99 5.02 4.06
CA VAL A 106 -19.99 6.07 3.76
C VAL A 106 -21.41 5.55 3.96
N LEU A 107 -21.71 4.33 3.50
CA LEU A 107 -23.02 3.70 3.68
C LEU A 107 -23.37 3.55 5.17
N PHE A 108 -22.41 3.16 6.02
CA PHE A 108 -22.63 3.01 7.45
C PHE A 108 -22.83 4.33 8.20
N GLU A 109 -22.12 5.38 7.77
CA GLU A 109 -22.18 6.69 8.40
C GLU A 109 -23.41 7.49 7.94
N LYS A 110 -23.65 7.58 6.63
CA LYS A 110 -24.66 8.46 6.03
C LYS A 110 -26.03 7.81 5.90
N ASP A 111 -26.09 6.58 5.41
CA ASP A 111 -27.37 5.96 5.04
C ASP A 111 -27.99 5.17 6.19
N VAL A 112 -27.24 4.25 6.80
CA VAL A 112 -27.80 3.35 7.82
C VAL A 112 -27.68 3.93 9.25
N ASN A 113 -26.85 4.96 9.44
CA ASN A 113 -26.58 5.60 10.73
C ASN A 113 -26.16 4.60 11.83
N PHE A 114 -25.53 3.47 11.46
CA PHE A 114 -25.08 2.44 12.40
C PHE A 114 -24.13 3.03 13.46
N CYS A 115 -23.27 3.97 13.03
CA CYS A 115 -22.29 4.63 13.89
C CYS A 115 -22.91 5.59 14.91
N LYS A 116 -24.14 6.07 14.69
CA LYS A 116 -24.91 6.87 15.68
C LYS A 116 -25.87 6.03 16.51
N ARG A 117 -26.39 4.94 15.94
CA ARG A 117 -27.45 4.13 16.56
C ARG A 117 -26.91 3.07 17.53
N VAL A 118 -25.68 2.59 17.35
CA VAL A 118 -25.04 1.60 18.23
C VAL A 118 -23.84 2.24 18.93
N PRO A 119 -23.95 2.63 20.22
CA PRO A 119 -22.82 3.15 20.96
C PRO A 119 -21.76 2.04 21.13
N GLY A 120 -20.53 2.31 20.67
CA GLY A 120 -19.40 1.37 20.73
C GLY A 120 -19.04 0.66 19.43
N PHE A 121 -19.75 0.92 18.32
CA PHE A 121 -19.35 0.39 17.02
C PHE A 121 -18.04 1.06 16.54
N PRO A 122 -17.00 0.31 16.12
CA PRO A 122 -15.66 0.85 15.82
C PRO A 122 -15.60 1.56 14.44
N CYS A 123 -16.59 2.42 14.15
CA CYS A 123 -16.70 3.17 12.90
C CYS A 123 -15.46 4.03 12.62
N GLY A 124 -14.92 4.66 13.68
CA GLY A 124 -13.67 5.43 13.58
C GLY A 124 -12.46 4.58 13.18
N MET A 125 -12.40 3.30 13.57
CA MET A 125 -11.32 2.40 13.16
C MET A 125 -11.45 2.01 11.68
N PHE A 126 -12.66 1.71 11.20
CA PHE A 126 -12.89 1.41 9.78
C PHE A 126 -12.52 2.60 8.89
N GLN A 127 -12.91 3.82 9.29
CA GLN A 127 -12.57 5.04 8.58
C GLN A 127 -11.06 5.31 8.61
N LEU A 128 -10.41 5.18 9.77
CA LEU A 128 -8.98 5.39 9.91
C LEU A 128 -8.17 4.36 9.10
N SER A 129 -8.54 3.08 9.16
CA SER A 129 -7.89 2.02 8.38
C SER A 129 -8.00 2.28 6.87
N THR A 130 -9.17 2.71 6.41
CA THR A 130 -9.41 3.06 5.00
C THR A 130 -8.57 4.27 4.59
N ALA A 131 -8.45 5.30 5.44
CA ALA A 131 -7.60 6.46 5.17
C ALA A 131 -6.11 6.08 5.07
N LEU A 132 -5.63 5.20 5.97
CA LEU A 132 -4.26 4.67 5.91
C LEU A 132 -4.01 3.85 4.63
N ALA A 133 -5.01 3.12 4.14
CA ALA A 133 -4.93 2.40 2.87
C ALA A 133 -4.86 3.35 1.66
N PHE A 134 -5.53 4.50 1.69
CA PHE A 134 -5.34 5.53 0.66
C PHE A 134 -3.93 6.13 0.71
N LEU A 135 -3.39 6.38 1.91
CA LEU A 135 -2.02 6.87 2.05
C LEU A 135 -0.98 5.87 1.53
N SER A 136 -1.13 4.58 1.86
CA SER A 136 -0.24 3.54 1.32
C SER A 136 -0.36 3.47 -0.21
N TRP A 137 -1.58 3.58 -0.76
CA TRP A 137 -1.82 3.63 -2.20
C TRP A 137 -1.11 4.83 -2.86
N THR A 138 -1.20 6.04 -2.31
CA THR A 138 -0.54 7.22 -2.91
C THR A 138 0.97 7.05 -2.99
N LEU A 139 1.59 6.44 -1.97
CA LEU A 139 3.02 6.17 -1.96
C LEU A 139 3.43 5.11 -2.97
N ILE A 140 2.63 4.06 -3.19
CA ILE A 140 2.95 3.08 -4.23
C ILE A 140 2.63 3.60 -5.63
N ALA A 141 1.61 4.43 -5.81
CA ALA A 141 1.37 5.13 -7.07
C ALA A 141 2.56 6.04 -7.43
N ALA A 142 3.11 6.78 -6.47
CA ALA A 142 4.32 7.57 -6.67
C ALA A 142 5.53 6.68 -7.04
N SER A 143 5.75 5.59 -6.30
CA SER A 143 6.82 4.61 -6.60
C SER A 143 6.70 4.05 -8.01
N SER A 144 5.49 3.66 -8.41
CA SER A 144 5.25 3.01 -9.69
C SER A 144 5.44 3.96 -10.88
N LEU A 145 5.08 5.23 -10.72
CA LEU A 145 5.41 6.27 -11.68
C LEU A 145 6.94 6.44 -11.80
N VAL A 146 7.66 6.55 -10.69
CA VAL A 146 9.14 6.68 -10.72
C VAL A 146 9.79 5.48 -11.40
N MET A 147 9.33 4.25 -11.12
CA MET A 147 9.81 3.03 -11.79
C MET A 147 9.50 3.02 -13.29
N PHE A 148 8.31 3.46 -13.69
CA PHE A 148 7.94 3.58 -15.10
C PHE A 148 8.83 4.58 -15.85
N TRP A 149 9.08 5.75 -15.25
CA TRP A 149 10.02 6.73 -15.80
C TRP A 149 11.44 6.16 -15.91
N LEU A 150 11.87 5.36 -14.93
CA LEU A 150 13.18 4.71 -14.96
C LEU A 150 13.29 3.70 -16.11
N LEU A 151 12.26 2.88 -16.32
CA LEU A 151 12.18 1.93 -17.43
C LEU A 151 12.20 2.66 -18.79
N ALA A 152 11.48 3.77 -18.92
CA ALA A 152 11.49 4.57 -20.14
C ALA A 152 12.84 5.27 -20.43
N SER A 153 13.67 5.47 -19.39
CA SER A 153 15.00 6.08 -19.49
C SER A 153 16.15 5.09 -19.71
N LEU A 154 15.84 3.79 -19.70
CA LEU A 154 16.76 2.66 -19.86
C LEU A 154 16.83 2.22 -21.33
#